data_AF-A0AAU2KZJ4-F1
#
_entry.id   AF-A0AAU2KZJ4-F1
#
_cell.length_a   1.000
_cell.length_b   1.000
_cell.length_c   1.000
_cell.angle_alpha   90.00
_cell.angle_beta   90.00
_cell.angle_gamma   90.00
#
_symmetry.space_group_name_H-M   'P 1'
#
loop_
_entity.id
_entity.type
_entity.pdbx_description
1 polymer ?
#
loop_
_entity_poly.entity_id
_entity_poly.type
_entity_poly.pdbx_seq_one_letter_code
_entity_poly.pdbx_strand_id
1 'polypeptide(L)'
;MVRPQGTTRTNRERLHRALREIGVPYRCESCGNPGRWLEQPFTLQIDHINGDRLDNRPENLRYLCPNCHSLTDTWCRNRRPAKSVTV
;
A
#
# COMPACT_ATOMS: atom_id res chain seq x y z
N MET A 1 -8.19 8.99 8.72
CA MET A 1 -8.14 9.17 10.18
C MET A 1 -7.11 8.24 10.81
N VAL A 2 -6.40 8.69 11.83
CA VAL A 2 -5.48 7.85 12.62
C VAL A 2 -6.27 7.14 13.71
N ARG A 3 -6.11 5.83 13.85
CA ARG A 3 -6.79 5.05 14.89
C ARG A 3 -5.86 4.77 16.07
N PRO A 4 -6.38 4.69 17.31
CA PRO A 4 -5.56 4.38 18.47
C PRO A 4 -4.97 2.96 18.38
N GLN A 5 -3.80 2.77 18.98
CA GLN A 5 -3.11 1.48 19.04
C GLN A 5 -3.97 0.41 19.74
N GLY A 6 -3.83 -0.85 19.32
CA GLY A 6 -4.65 -1.96 19.81
C GLY A 6 -6.01 -2.11 19.12
N THR A 7 -6.38 -1.19 18.23
CA THR A 7 -7.60 -1.34 17.43
C THR A 7 -7.41 -2.29 16.23
N THR A 8 -8.51 -2.91 15.80
CA THR A 8 -8.53 -3.78 14.62
C THR A 8 -8.15 -3.01 13.36
N ARG A 9 -7.54 -3.66 12.36
CA ARG A 9 -7.25 -3.00 11.09
C ARG A 9 -8.54 -2.61 10.36
N THR A 10 -8.55 -1.46 9.69
CA THR A 10 -9.65 -1.07 8.82
C THR A 10 -9.75 -2.05 7.64
N ASN A 11 -10.97 -2.46 7.30
CA ASN A 11 -11.21 -3.35 6.16
C ASN A 11 -10.66 -2.73 4.86
N ARG A 12 -9.91 -3.53 4.09
CA ARG A 12 -9.27 -3.10 2.84
C ARG A 12 -10.26 -2.53 1.82
N GLU A 13 -11.42 -3.16 1.65
CA GLU A 13 -12.43 -2.71 0.68
C GLU A 13 -13.00 -1.34 1.04
N ARG A 14 -13.10 -1.03 2.34
CA ARG A 14 -13.50 0.31 2.81
C ARG A 14 -12.46 1.36 2.44
N LEU A 15 -11.17 1.04 2.52
CA LEU A 15 -10.09 1.96 2.13
C LEU A 15 -10.09 2.19 0.62
N HIS A 16 -10.24 1.14 -0.19
CA HIS A 16 -10.38 1.28 -1.64
C HIS A 16 -11.57 2.16 -2.01
N ARG A 17 -12.72 1.95 -1.36
CA ARG A 17 -13.91 2.78 -1.59
C ARG A 17 -13.65 4.25 -1.23
N ALA A 18 -13.10 4.52 -0.05
CA ALA A 18 -12.81 5.89 0.39
C ALA A 18 -11.84 6.61 -0.55
N LEU A 19 -10.76 5.94 -1.00
CA LEU A 19 -9.80 6.51 -1.96
C LEU A 19 -10.45 6.82 -3.30
N ARG A 20 -11.37 5.96 -3.78
CA ARG A 20 -12.14 6.24 -5.01
C ARG A 20 -13.08 7.43 -4.85
N GLU A 21 -13.79 7.52 -3.72
CA GLU A 21 -14.75 8.58 -3.44
C GLU A 21 -14.09 9.97 -3.40
N ILE A 22 -12.86 10.06 -2.88
CA ILE A 22 -12.09 11.32 -2.85
C ILE A 22 -11.28 11.59 -4.14
N GLY A 23 -11.43 10.74 -5.16
CA GLY A 23 -10.80 10.95 -6.47
C GLY A 23 -9.32 10.59 -6.58
N VAL A 24 -8.78 9.75 -5.69
CA VAL A 24 -7.39 9.28 -5.80
C VAL A 24 -7.26 8.41 -7.06
N PRO A 25 -6.33 8.76 -7.99
CA PRO A 25 -6.14 7.99 -9.22
C PRO A 25 -5.78 6.54 -8.95
N TYR A 26 -6.49 5.61 -9.57
CA TYR A 26 -6.20 4.17 -9.47
C TYR A 26 -5.02 3.77 -10.36
N ARG A 27 -3.81 4.18 -9.96
CA ARG A 27 -2.54 3.85 -10.61
C ARG A 27 -1.45 3.67 -9.57
N CYS A 28 -0.45 2.86 -9.87
CA CYS A 28 0.73 2.74 -9.04
C CYS A 28 1.43 4.10 -8.93
N GLU A 29 1.66 4.59 -7.71
CA GLU A 29 2.35 5.87 -7.50
C GLU A 29 3.83 5.81 -7.91
N SER A 30 4.46 4.63 -7.80
CA SER A 30 5.88 4.45 -8.13
C SER A 30 6.13 4.30 -9.64
N CYS A 31 5.36 3.45 -10.34
CA CYS A 31 5.62 3.13 -11.76
C CYS A 31 4.51 3.54 -12.72
N GLY A 32 3.43 4.15 -12.23
CA GLY A 32 2.31 4.61 -13.06
C GLY A 32 1.39 3.50 -13.60
N ASN A 33 1.66 2.22 -13.32
CA ASN A 33 0.85 1.10 -13.82
C ASN A 33 -0.64 1.26 -13.42
N PRO A 34 -1.60 1.21 -14.36
CA PRO A 34 -3.02 1.41 -14.09
C PRO A 34 -3.75 0.18 -13.52
N GLY A 35 -3.01 -0.83 -13.04
CA GLY A 35 -3.55 -2.13 -12.61
C GLY A 35 -3.71 -3.12 -13.76
N ARG A 36 -2.76 -3.17 -14.70
CA ARG A 36 -2.75 -4.12 -15.83
C ARG A 36 -1.38 -4.79 -16.02
N TRP A 37 -1.39 -6.10 -16.23
CA TRP A 37 -0.22 -6.91 -16.53
C TRP A 37 -0.57 -7.94 -17.61
N LEU A 38 0.18 -7.96 -18.71
CA LEU A 38 -0.12 -8.83 -19.88
C LEU A 38 -1.60 -8.73 -20.29
N GLU A 39 -2.12 -7.51 -20.40
CA GLU A 39 -3.52 -7.19 -20.72
C GLU A 39 -4.56 -7.59 -19.67
N GLN A 40 -4.16 -8.38 -18.67
CA GLN A 40 -5.03 -8.79 -17.56
C GLN A 40 -5.10 -7.71 -16.47
N PRO A 41 -6.30 -7.39 -15.95
CA PRO A 41 -6.42 -6.48 -14.82
C PRO A 41 -5.93 -7.16 -13.53
N PHE A 42 -5.31 -6.37 -12.64
CA PHE A 42 -5.00 -6.80 -11.29
C PHE A 42 -5.27 -5.68 -10.29
N THR A 43 -5.45 -6.07 -9.03
CA THR A 43 -5.78 -5.10 -7.99
C THR A 43 -4.52 -4.46 -7.44
N LEU A 44 -4.45 -3.12 -7.51
CA LEU A 44 -3.41 -2.35 -6.82
C LEU A 44 -3.57 -2.53 -5.31
N GLN A 45 -2.45 -2.54 -4.61
CA GLN A 45 -2.38 -2.67 -3.16
C GLN A 45 -2.35 -1.27 -2.55
N ILE A 46 -2.92 -1.13 -1.35
CA ILE A 46 -2.86 0.11 -0.58
C ILE A 46 -1.66 -0.01 0.34
N ASP A 47 -0.69 0.87 0.16
CA ASP A 47 0.46 1.05 1.03
C ASP A 47 0.24 2.25 1.95
N HIS A 48 0.72 2.12 3.17
CA HIS A 48 0.75 3.17 4.18
C HIS A 48 2.17 3.76 4.15
N ILE A 49 2.31 5.02 3.71
CA ILE A 49 3.61 5.66 3.46
C ILE A 49 4.50 5.63 4.72
N ASN A 50 3.93 5.91 5.89
CA ASN A 50 4.64 5.85 7.16
C ASN A 50 4.79 4.43 7.75
N GLY A 51 4.22 3.41 7.11
CA GLY A 51 4.18 2.03 7.60
C GLY A 51 3.20 1.76 8.76
N ASP A 52 2.48 2.78 9.23
CA ASP A 52 1.44 2.64 10.24
C ASP A 52 0.09 2.29 9.59
N ARG A 53 -0.25 1.01 9.70
CA ARG A 53 -1.51 0.42 9.25
C ARG A 53 -2.78 0.99 9.92
N LEU A 54 -2.64 1.80 10.98
CA LEU A 54 -3.74 2.49 11.66
C LEU A 54 -3.96 3.92 11.16
N ASP A 55 -2.99 4.50 10.47
CA ASP A 55 -3.07 5.84 9.88
C ASP A 55 -3.74 5.80 8.50
N ASN A 56 -5.07 5.88 8.48
CA ASN A 56 -5.87 5.83 7.26
C ASN A 56 -6.21 7.24 6.75
N ARG A 57 -5.34 8.23 6.94
CA ARG A 57 -5.51 9.54 6.31
C ARG A 57 -5.17 9.44 4.81
N PRO A 58 -5.96 10.03 3.90
CA PRO A 58 -5.71 9.94 2.46
C PRO A 58 -4.28 10.24 2.04
N GLU A 59 -3.67 11.26 2.62
CA GLU A 59 -2.29 11.69 2.37
C GLU A 59 -1.22 10.67 2.81
N ASN A 60 -1.58 9.70 3.65
CA ASN A 60 -0.70 8.61 4.08
C ASN A 60 -0.94 7.32 3.28
N LEU A 61 -1.92 7.30 2.38
CA LEU A 61 -2.29 6.13 1.60
C LEU A 61 -1.90 6.33 0.14
N ARG A 62 -1.32 5.29 -0.46
CA ARG A 62 -1.02 5.27 -1.89
C ARG A 62 -1.35 3.93 -2.52
N TYR A 63 -1.62 3.95 -3.81
CA TYR A 63 -1.74 2.72 -4.59
C TYR A 63 -0.37 2.30 -5.10
N LEU A 64 -0.02 1.03 -4.91
CA LEU A 64 1.16 0.40 -5.48
C LEU A 64 0.79 -0.90 -6.18
N CYS A 65 1.46 -1.23 -7.29
CA CYS A 65 1.36 -2.57 -7.86
C CYS A 65 2.12 -3.57 -6.97
N PRO A 66 1.80 -4.88 -7.01
CA PRO A 66 2.48 -5.90 -6.20
C PRO A 66 4.01 -5.87 -6.33
N ASN A 67 4.52 -5.56 -7.53
CA ASN A 67 5.95 -5.50 -7.78
C ASN A 67 6.59 -4.31 -7.06
N CYS A 68 6.06 -3.08 -7.23
CA CYS A 68 6.58 -1.90 -6.55
C CYS A 68 6.37 -1.95 -5.04
N HIS A 69 5.23 -2.48 -4.58
CA HIS A 69 4.97 -2.61 -3.15
C HIS A 69 6.00 -3.53 -2.50
N SER A 70 6.45 -4.57 -3.18
CA SER A 70 7.46 -5.50 -2.66
C SER A 70 8.84 -4.87 -2.39
N LEU A 71 9.10 -3.71 -2.99
CA LEU A 71 10.33 -2.93 -2.82
C LEU A 71 10.28 -1.93 -1.67
N THR A 72 9.12 -1.73 -1.03
CA THR A 72 8.99 -0.77 0.08
C THR A 72 9.59 -1.31 1.38
N ASP A 73 10.18 -0.44 2.20
CA ASP A 73 10.73 -0.80 3.52
C ASP A 73 9.66 -1.24 4.53
N THR A 74 8.39 -1.00 4.21
CA THR A 74 7.21 -1.38 5.00
C THR A 74 6.69 -2.77 4.62
N TRP A 75 7.09 -3.29 3.46
CA TRP A 75 6.65 -4.58 2.94
C TRP A 75 7.18 -5.76 3.75
N CYS A 76 6.27 -6.64 4.18
CA CYS A 76 6.61 -7.84 4.95
C CYS A 76 7.53 -7.57 6.15
N ARG A 77 7.30 -6.51 6.94
CA ARG A 77 8.08 -6.16 8.17
C ARG A 77 8.24 -7.27 9.23
N ASN A 78 7.72 -8.48 8.98
CA ASN A 78 8.04 -9.70 9.71
C ASN A 78 9.27 -10.47 9.17
N ARG A 79 10.05 -9.91 8.24
CA ARG A 79 11.32 -10.52 7.85
C ARG A 79 12.30 -10.39 9.02
N ARG A 80 12.87 -11.52 9.46
CA ARG A 80 14.12 -11.55 10.24
C ARG A 80 15.12 -10.63 9.54
N PRO A 81 15.92 -9.83 10.27
CA PRO A 81 16.88 -8.91 9.66
C PRO A 81 17.72 -9.68 8.62
N ALA A 82 17.69 -9.22 7.37
CA ALA A 82 18.51 -9.80 6.33
C ALA A 82 19.97 -9.59 6.73
N LYS A 83 20.76 -10.68 6.77
CA LYS A 83 22.21 -10.56 6.93
C LYS A 83 22.70 -9.69 5.78
N SER A 84 23.35 -8.57 6.11
CA SER A 84 23.97 -7.68 5.15
C SER A 84 24.87 -8.48 4.21
N VAL A 85 24.49 -8.52 2.93
CA VAL A 85 25.36 -9.00 1.86
C VAL A 85 26.33 -7.87 1.56
N THR A 86 27.57 -8.00 2.01
CA THR A 86 28.67 -7.17 1.55
C THR A 86 28.95 -7.55 0.10
N VAL A 87 28.88 -6.56 -0.80
CA VAL A 87 29.25 -6.70 -2.22
C VAL A 87 30.76 -6.85 -2.34
#